data_AF-A0A7C3UBE7-F1
#
_entry.id   AF-A0A7C3UBE7-F1
#
_cell.length_a   1.000
_cell.length_b   1.000
_cell.length_c   1.000
_cell.angle_alpha   90.00
_cell.angle_beta   90.00
_cell.angle_gamma   90.00
#
_symmetry.space_group_name_H-M   'P 1'
#
loop_
_entity.id
_entity.type
_entity.pdbx_description
1 polymer ?
#
loop_
_entity_poly.entity_id
_entity_poly.type
_entity_poly.pdbx_seq_one_letter_code
_entity_poly.pdbx_strand_id
1 'polypeptide(L)'
;MNDLKLTSMLQGHFSAKGLEISVNQLEDGLIQFKDDVNIVAAYIAKPEHYTARNAFLNLMLKAASRINEYNQTYLVAPKLYGPMLDVKQLSTTGMGLILYDEREVYEAYPARFFQRTSQNQPSGLNEVNAHLTAEIQRLRDEVEWLKKDLVNLRVELEKLRERRIVEKAVEPLNPIESQTYGDTLPSFFKDNPWITVLSNRGADLT
;
A
#
# COMPACT_ATOMS: atom_id res chain seq x y z
N MET A 1 28.71 -15.52 -35.59
CA MET A 1 27.70 -16.37 -34.94
C MET A 1 26.40 -16.30 -35.73
N ASN A 2 25.74 -17.43 -36.01
CA ASN A 2 24.48 -17.43 -36.77
C ASN A 2 23.31 -16.98 -35.89
N ASP A 3 22.46 -16.09 -36.39
CA ASP A 3 21.30 -15.55 -35.68
C ASP A 3 20.37 -16.66 -35.13
N LEU A 4 20.20 -17.75 -35.89
CA LEU A 4 19.44 -18.95 -35.49
C LEU A 4 19.97 -19.63 -34.22
N LYS A 5 21.29 -19.60 -34.00
CA LYS A 5 21.89 -20.20 -32.79
C LYS A 5 21.66 -19.29 -31.58
N LEU A 6 21.74 -17.97 -31.78
CA LEU A 6 21.50 -16.99 -30.73
C LEU A 6 20.03 -16.98 -30.29
N THR A 7 19.09 -17.05 -31.22
CA THR A 7 17.66 -17.13 -30.89
C THR A 7 17.33 -18.38 -30.09
N SER A 8 17.88 -19.55 -30.46
CA SER A 8 17.71 -20.79 -29.71
C SER A 8 18.27 -20.73 -28.29
N MET A 9 19.41 -20.08 -28.09
CA MET A 9 19.97 -19.90 -26.74
C MET A 9 19.15 -18.92 -25.89
N LEU A 10 18.68 -17.81 -26.49
CA LEU A 10 17.77 -16.88 -25.80
C LEU A 10 16.46 -17.58 -25.46
N GLN A 11 15.93 -18.41 -26.36
CA GLN A 11 14.76 -19.24 -26.10
C GLN A 11 15.01 -20.15 -24.89
N GLY A 12 16.12 -20.89 -24.86
CA GLY A 12 16.45 -21.73 -23.70
C GLY A 12 16.53 -20.93 -22.38
N HIS A 13 17.16 -19.75 -22.42
CA HIS A 13 17.29 -18.87 -21.25
C HIS A 13 15.93 -18.34 -20.75
N PHE A 14 15.05 -17.91 -21.65
CA PHE A 14 13.74 -17.38 -21.30
C PHE A 14 12.71 -18.47 -21.00
N SER A 15 12.77 -19.63 -21.66
CA SER A 15 11.95 -20.79 -21.34
C SER A 15 12.27 -21.37 -19.97
N ALA A 16 13.53 -21.31 -19.51
CA ALA A 16 13.88 -21.63 -18.12
C ALA A 16 13.19 -20.69 -17.11
N LYS A 17 12.79 -19.48 -17.55
CA LYS A 17 12.01 -18.51 -16.76
C LYS A 17 10.50 -18.60 -17.00
N GLY A 18 10.02 -19.59 -17.76
CA GLY A 18 8.60 -19.79 -18.07
C GLY A 18 8.07 -18.90 -19.21
N LEU A 19 8.94 -18.27 -19.99
CA LEU A 19 8.56 -17.41 -21.12
C LEU A 19 8.67 -18.17 -22.44
N GLU A 20 7.65 -18.06 -23.28
CA GLU A 20 7.63 -18.64 -24.63
C GLU A 20 7.91 -17.58 -25.69
N ILE A 21 8.43 -17.98 -26.84
CA ILE A 21 8.61 -17.05 -27.97
C ILE A 21 7.24 -16.76 -28.58
N SER A 22 6.86 -15.48 -28.63
CA SER A 22 5.63 -15.05 -29.31
C SER A 22 5.89 -14.61 -30.74
N VAL A 23 7.02 -13.91 -30.99
CA VAL A 23 7.38 -13.46 -32.33
C VAL A 23 8.89 -13.62 -32.55
N ASN A 24 9.24 -14.46 -33.52
CA ASN A 24 10.61 -14.60 -34.00
C ASN A 24 10.98 -13.37 -34.85
N GLN A 25 11.86 -12.52 -34.32
CA GLN A 25 12.47 -11.37 -34.98
C GLN A 25 11.48 -10.36 -35.61
N LEU A 26 11.09 -9.35 -34.83
CA LEU A 26 10.57 -8.08 -35.31
C LEU A 26 11.68 -7.25 -35.99
N GLU A 27 11.27 -6.17 -36.68
CA GLU A 27 12.16 -5.16 -37.28
C GLU A 27 13.38 -4.83 -36.40
N ASP A 28 14.57 -4.79 -37.01
CA ASP A 28 15.86 -4.46 -36.40
C ASP A 28 16.40 -5.43 -35.32
N GLY A 29 15.99 -6.71 -35.33
CA GLY A 29 16.57 -7.71 -34.42
C GLY A 29 15.93 -7.71 -33.03
N LEU A 30 14.69 -7.25 -32.92
CA LEU A 30 13.88 -7.36 -31.72
C LEU A 30 13.23 -8.75 -31.64
N ILE A 31 13.36 -9.45 -30.51
CA ILE A 31 12.62 -10.68 -30.25
C ILE A 31 11.66 -10.44 -29.08
N GLN A 32 10.43 -10.92 -29.22
CA GLN A 32 9.43 -10.84 -28.16
C GLN A 32 9.19 -12.23 -27.57
N PHE A 33 9.27 -12.28 -26.25
CA PHE A 33 8.91 -13.43 -25.44
C PHE A 33 7.65 -13.06 -24.67
N LYS A 34 6.71 -13.99 -24.56
CA LYS A 34 5.46 -13.78 -23.86
C LYS A 34 5.17 -14.98 -22.96
N ASP A 35 4.61 -14.67 -21.81
CA ASP A 35 3.87 -15.58 -20.93
C ASP A 35 2.40 -15.11 -20.91
N ASP A 36 1.50 -15.79 -20.21
CA ASP A 36 0.06 -15.47 -20.19
C ASP A 36 -0.22 -13.97 -19.92
N VAL A 37 0.60 -13.33 -19.08
CA VAL A 37 0.45 -11.94 -18.64
C VAL A 37 1.61 -11.02 -19.05
N ASN A 38 2.82 -11.57 -19.20
CA ASN A 38 4.04 -10.77 -19.32
C ASN A 38 4.61 -10.81 -20.74
N ILE A 39 5.04 -9.66 -21.26
CA ILE A 39 5.74 -9.55 -22.54
C ILE A 39 7.15 -8.99 -22.29
N VAL A 40 8.16 -9.71 -22.72
CA VAL A 40 9.57 -9.36 -22.62
C VAL A 40 10.12 -9.07 -24.02
N ALA A 41 10.75 -7.92 -24.20
CA ALA A 41 11.43 -7.55 -25.43
C ALA A 41 12.95 -7.72 -25.28
N ALA A 42 13.59 -8.34 -26.27
CA ALA A 42 15.02 -8.50 -26.35
C ALA A 42 15.55 -7.88 -27.65
N TYR A 43 16.31 -6.80 -27.54
CA TYR A 43 16.91 -6.08 -28.68
C TYR A 43 18.31 -6.63 -28.95
N ILE A 44 18.48 -7.35 -30.05
CA ILE A 44 19.74 -7.99 -30.40
C ILE A 44 20.61 -7.07 -31.24
N ALA A 45 21.83 -6.80 -30.74
CA ALA A 45 22.87 -6.19 -31.54
C ALA A 45 23.31 -7.15 -32.65
N LYS A 46 23.05 -6.78 -33.90
CA LYS A 46 23.45 -7.51 -35.11
C LYS A 46 24.91 -7.23 -35.48
N PRO A 47 25.53 -8.07 -36.34
CA PRO A 47 26.86 -7.82 -36.89
C PRO A 47 27.09 -6.43 -37.49
N GLU A 48 26.05 -5.89 -38.12
CA GLU A 48 26.06 -4.55 -38.73
C GLU A 48 26.21 -3.43 -37.69
N HIS A 49 25.75 -3.68 -36.45
CA HIS A 49 25.90 -2.74 -35.35
C HIS A 49 27.32 -2.73 -34.78
N TYR A 50 28.17 -3.69 -35.16
CA TYR A 50 29.55 -3.76 -34.67
C TYR A 50 30.49 -2.81 -35.39
N THR A 51 30.26 -2.66 -36.70
CA THR A 51 31.10 -1.86 -37.58
C THR A 51 30.93 -0.36 -37.31
N ALA A 52 29.74 0.06 -36.86
CA ALA A 52 29.42 1.45 -36.57
C ALA A 52 28.91 1.62 -35.14
N ARG A 53 29.70 2.27 -34.27
CA ARG A 53 29.30 2.62 -32.89
C ARG A 53 27.93 3.29 -32.81
N ASN A 54 27.61 4.14 -33.79
CA ASN A 54 26.33 4.84 -33.86
C ASN A 54 25.14 3.90 -34.06
N ALA A 55 25.32 2.80 -34.79
CA ALA A 55 24.25 1.82 -35.01
C ALA A 55 23.89 1.10 -33.70
N PHE A 56 24.90 0.74 -32.89
CA PHE A 56 24.66 0.20 -31.56
C PHE A 56 23.96 1.19 -30.62
N LEU A 57 24.39 2.46 -30.61
CA LEU A 57 23.74 3.51 -29.82
C LEU A 57 22.29 3.76 -30.25
N ASN A 58 22.00 3.74 -31.55
CA ASN A 58 20.64 3.87 -32.07
C ASN A 58 19.74 2.71 -31.62
N LEU A 59 20.27 1.48 -31.61
CA LEU A 59 19.54 0.33 -31.09
C LEU A 59 19.27 0.46 -29.59
N MET A 60 20.26 0.92 -28.80
CA MET A 60 20.06 1.20 -27.38
C MET A 60 19.01 2.30 -27.15
N LEU A 61 19.04 3.38 -27.94
CA LEU A 61 18.06 4.47 -27.86
C LEU A 61 16.65 3.98 -28.23
N LYS A 62 16.53 3.13 -29.25
CA LYS A 62 15.26 2.50 -29.65
C LYS A 62 14.72 1.58 -28.56
N ALA A 63 15.59 0.81 -27.89
CA ALA A 63 15.21 0.00 -26.75
C ALA A 63 14.74 0.87 -25.57
N ALA A 64 15.43 1.97 -25.30
CA ALA A 64 15.09 2.91 -24.24
C ALA A 64 13.75 3.63 -24.50
N SER A 65 13.47 4.02 -25.74
CA SER A 65 12.22 4.72 -26.09
C SER A 65 10.98 3.82 -25.95
N ARG A 66 11.16 2.50 -26.06
CA ARG A 66 10.08 1.50 -25.99
C ARG A 66 10.05 0.73 -24.66
N ILE A 67 10.79 1.19 -23.65
CA ILE A 67 10.97 0.46 -22.40
C ILE A 67 9.67 0.21 -21.63
N ASN A 68 8.68 1.10 -21.80
CA ASN A 68 7.37 1.03 -21.16
C ASN A 68 6.30 0.29 -22.00
N GLU A 69 6.62 -0.11 -23.24
CA GLU A 69 5.70 -0.86 -24.11
C GLU A 69 5.62 -2.34 -23.71
N TYR A 70 6.68 -2.82 -23.06
CA TYR A 70 6.89 -4.20 -22.62
C TYR A 70 7.03 -4.27 -21.10
N ASN A 71 6.78 -5.45 -20.53
CA ASN A 71 6.97 -5.67 -19.09
C ASN A 71 8.45 -5.67 -18.71
N GLN A 72 9.32 -6.15 -19.59
CA GLN A 72 10.76 -6.09 -19.41
C GLN A 72 11.43 -5.85 -20.77
N THR A 73 12.47 -5.02 -20.77
CA THR A 73 13.25 -4.74 -21.97
C THR A 73 14.72 -5.08 -21.71
N TYR A 74 15.27 -5.96 -22.55
CA TYR A 74 16.66 -6.39 -22.52
C TYR A 74 17.40 -5.91 -23.76
N LEU A 75 18.62 -5.44 -23.55
CA LEU A 75 19.62 -5.27 -24.58
C LEU A 75 20.46 -6.54 -24.65
N VAL A 76 20.53 -7.17 -25.82
CA VAL A 76 21.33 -8.37 -26.06
C VAL A 76 22.54 -7.97 -26.90
N ALA A 77 23.73 -8.02 -26.30
CA ALA A 77 24.97 -7.60 -26.96
C ALA A 77 26.07 -8.67 -26.84
N PRO A 78 27.04 -8.71 -27.76
CA PRO A 78 28.22 -9.56 -27.58
C PRO A 78 28.98 -9.17 -26.33
N LYS A 79 29.64 -10.14 -25.70
CA LYS A 79 30.50 -9.93 -24.52
C LYS A 79 31.56 -8.83 -24.72
N LEU A 80 32.01 -8.63 -25.97
CA LEU A 80 32.95 -7.57 -26.37
C LEU A 80 32.45 -6.14 -26.05
N TYR A 81 31.14 -5.92 -26.02
CA TYR A 81 30.53 -4.62 -25.70
C TYR A 81 30.31 -4.41 -24.20
N GLY A 82 30.47 -5.45 -23.37
CA GLY A 82 30.31 -5.36 -21.93
C GLY A 82 31.10 -4.21 -21.29
N PRO A 83 32.41 -4.04 -21.58
CA PRO A 83 33.21 -2.94 -21.03
C PRO A 83 32.81 -1.54 -21.51
N MET A 84 32.14 -1.43 -22.66
CA MET A 84 31.67 -0.15 -23.22
C MET A 84 30.34 0.29 -22.63
N LEU A 85 29.60 -0.62 -21.99
CA LEU A 85 28.27 -0.38 -21.43
C LEU A 85 28.39 -0.05 -19.95
N ASP A 86 27.96 1.16 -19.58
CA ASP A 86 27.79 1.50 -18.17
C ASP A 86 26.50 0.87 -17.64
N VAL A 87 26.65 -0.24 -16.92
CA VAL A 87 25.54 -0.98 -16.29
C VAL A 87 24.71 -0.09 -15.37
N LYS A 88 25.33 0.93 -14.74
CA LYS A 88 24.62 1.87 -13.88
C LYS A 88 23.64 2.74 -14.68
N GLN A 89 24.01 3.15 -15.89
CA GLN A 89 23.12 3.91 -16.79
C GLN A 89 21.96 3.04 -17.29
N LEU A 90 22.24 1.78 -17.64
CA LEU A 90 21.20 0.82 -18.02
C LEU A 90 20.21 0.55 -16.87
N SER A 91 20.72 0.41 -15.64
CA SER A 91 19.85 0.24 -14.47
C SER A 91 18.95 1.45 -14.21
N THR A 92 19.44 2.66 -14.47
CA THR A 92 18.70 3.92 -14.26
C THR A 92 17.54 4.04 -15.25
N THR A 93 17.77 3.61 -16.49
CA THR A 93 16.70 3.51 -17.50
C THR A 93 15.78 2.32 -17.26
N GLY A 94 16.20 1.32 -16.48
CA GLY A 94 15.46 0.10 -16.18
C GLY A 94 15.65 -1.01 -17.21
N MET A 95 16.65 -0.88 -18.09
CA MET A 95 16.94 -1.84 -19.15
C MET A 95 17.84 -2.96 -18.61
N GLY A 96 17.50 -4.19 -18.95
CA GLY A 96 18.35 -5.35 -18.66
C GLY A 96 19.47 -5.48 -19.70
N LEU A 97 20.55 -6.15 -19.31
CA LEU A 97 21.66 -6.46 -20.20
C LEU A 97 21.89 -7.96 -20.22
N ILE A 98 21.80 -8.53 -21.42
CA ILE A 98 22.20 -9.89 -21.70
C ILE A 98 23.43 -9.83 -22.59
N LEU A 99 24.48 -10.52 -22.16
CA LEU A 99 25.71 -10.64 -22.90
C LEU A 99 25.82 -12.05 -23.44
N TYR A 100 26.24 -12.18 -24.69
CA TYR A 100 26.38 -13.49 -25.31
C TYR A 100 27.76 -13.69 -25.91
N ASP A 101 28.14 -14.95 -26.01
CA ASP A 101 29.33 -15.45 -26.68
C ASP A 101 28.92 -16.65 -27.56
N GLU A 102 29.87 -17.31 -28.22
CA GLU A 102 29.60 -18.42 -29.13
C GLU A 102 29.02 -19.67 -28.45
N ARG A 103 29.15 -19.76 -27.12
CA ARG A 103 28.86 -20.93 -26.30
C ARG A 103 27.70 -20.74 -25.33
N GLU A 104 27.51 -19.53 -24.83
CA GLU A 104 26.55 -19.24 -23.76
C GLU A 104 25.98 -17.83 -23.86
N VAL A 105 24.82 -17.66 -23.24
CA VAL A 105 24.16 -16.39 -23.00
C VAL A 105 24.11 -16.20 -21.50
N TYR A 106 24.58 -15.06 -21.01
CA TYR A 106 24.53 -14.71 -19.60
C TYR A 106 23.82 -13.37 -19.40
N GLU A 107 22.94 -13.34 -18.42
CA GLU A 107 22.30 -12.11 -17.97
C GLU A 107 23.29 -11.34 -17.09
N ALA A 108 23.87 -10.27 -17.64
CA ALA A 108 24.79 -9.40 -16.92
C ALA A 108 24.06 -8.49 -15.94
N TYR A 109 22.84 -8.09 -16.29
CA TYR A 109 22.00 -7.25 -15.43
C TYR A 109 20.50 -7.49 -15.70
N PRO A 110 19.67 -7.67 -14.66
CA PRO A 110 18.24 -7.92 -14.84
C PRO A 110 17.47 -6.67 -15.25
N ALA A 111 16.47 -6.84 -16.11
CA ALA A 111 15.58 -5.76 -16.50
C ALA A 111 14.59 -5.40 -15.39
N ARG A 112 14.27 -4.11 -15.27
CA ARG A 112 13.20 -3.66 -14.37
C ARG A 112 11.84 -4.07 -14.95
N PHE A 113 10.95 -4.51 -14.08
CA PHE A 113 9.57 -4.78 -14.46
C PHE A 113 8.78 -3.47 -14.59
N PHE A 114 8.16 -3.25 -15.74
CA PHE A 114 7.23 -2.16 -16.00
C PHE A 114 5.81 -2.72 -16.12
N GLN A 115 4.86 -2.08 -15.45
CA GLN A 115 3.46 -2.43 -15.60
C GLN A 115 2.95 -1.76 -16.87
N ARG A 116 2.74 -2.56 -17.91
CA ARG A 116 2.33 -2.07 -19.23
C ARG A 116 1.10 -1.17 -19.08
N THR A 117 1.25 0.10 -19.46
CA THR A 117 0.11 0.98 -19.75
C THR A 117 -0.50 0.46 -21.04
N SER A 118 -1.25 -0.61 -20.91
CA SER A 118 -1.90 -1.26 -22.04
C SER A 118 -2.96 -0.28 -22.51
N GLN A 119 -2.68 0.48 -23.58
CA GLN A 119 -3.72 1.22 -24.30
C GLN A 119 -4.83 0.30 -24.84
N ASN A 120 -4.64 -1.02 -24.75
CA ASN A 120 -5.63 -2.07 -24.99
C ASN A 120 -5.88 -2.97 -23.75
N GLN A 121 -6.00 -2.40 -22.55
CA GLN A 121 -6.80 -3.06 -21.52
C GLN A 121 -8.28 -2.89 -21.91
N PRO A 122 -9.13 -3.93 -21.80
CA PRO A 122 -10.57 -3.72 -21.94
C PRO A 122 -10.96 -2.65 -20.92
N SER A 123 -11.60 -1.58 -21.39
CA SER A 123 -11.86 -0.34 -20.64
C SER A 123 -12.41 -0.57 -19.22
N GLY A 124 -13.09 -1.69 -18.99
CA GLY A 124 -13.57 -2.11 -17.68
C GLY A 124 -12.49 -2.35 -16.62
N LEU A 125 -11.27 -2.80 -16.93
CA LEU A 125 -10.24 -3.03 -15.89
C LEU A 125 -9.61 -1.72 -15.39
N ASN A 126 -9.48 -0.71 -16.25
CA ASN A 126 -9.02 0.62 -15.82
C ASN A 126 -10.10 1.35 -15.03
N GLU A 127 -11.37 1.21 -15.40
CA GLU A 127 -12.50 1.72 -14.61
C GLU A 127 -12.60 1.02 -13.26
N VAL A 128 -12.45 -0.31 -13.22
CA VAL A 128 -12.43 -1.08 -11.95
C VAL A 128 -11.25 -0.67 -11.09
N ASN A 129 -10.05 -0.49 -11.66
CA ASN A 129 -8.90 -0.03 -10.90
C ASN A 129 -9.10 1.40 -10.38
N ALA A 130 -9.61 2.31 -11.21
CA ALA A 130 -9.93 3.67 -10.80
C ALA A 130 -10.99 3.71 -9.70
N HIS A 131 -12.06 2.90 -9.83
CA HIS A 131 -13.11 2.73 -8.85
C HIS A 131 -12.57 2.14 -7.55
N LEU A 132 -11.72 1.11 -7.61
CA LEU A 132 -11.08 0.52 -6.44
C LEU A 132 -10.15 1.51 -5.74
N THR A 133 -9.38 2.31 -6.48
CA THR A 133 -8.56 3.38 -5.86
C THR A 133 -9.40 4.47 -5.23
N ALA A 134 -10.51 4.87 -5.87
CA ALA A 134 -11.44 5.84 -5.30
C ALA A 134 -12.12 5.30 -4.03
N GLU A 135 -12.52 4.03 -4.04
CA GLU A 135 -13.15 3.38 -2.89
C GLU A 135 -12.17 3.20 -1.73
N ILE A 136 -10.92 2.79 -2.01
CA ILE A 136 -9.87 2.73 -0.99
C ILE A 136 -9.61 4.11 -0.38
N GLN A 137 -9.60 5.16 -1.19
CA GLN A 137 -9.41 6.51 -0.69
C GLN A 137 -10.59 6.95 0.18
N ARG A 138 -11.83 6.71 -0.27
CA ARG A 138 -13.04 6.99 0.51
C ARG A 138 -13.04 6.26 1.85
N LEU A 139 -12.71 4.96 1.86
CA LEU A 139 -12.63 4.16 3.08
C LEU A 139 -11.53 4.66 4.02
N ARG A 140 -10.40 5.14 3.49
CA ARG A 140 -9.35 5.77 4.32
C ARG A 140 -9.84 7.05 4.98
N ASP A 141 -10.51 7.91 4.21
CA ASP A 141 -11.05 9.18 4.71
C ASP A 141 -12.14 8.91 5.77
N GLU A 142 -13.00 7.90 5.57
CA GLU A 142 -14.01 7.48 6.53
C GLU A 142 -13.38 6.93 7.82
N VAL A 143 -12.35 6.08 7.70
CA VAL A 143 -11.60 5.58 8.86
C VAL A 143 -10.92 6.72 9.62
N GLU A 144 -10.35 7.70 8.92
CA GLU A 144 -9.74 8.88 9.55
C GLU A 144 -10.78 9.73 10.28
N TRP A 145 -11.95 9.93 9.67
CA TRP A 145 -13.07 10.63 10.29
C TRP A 145 -13.57 9.89 11.54
N LEU A 146 -13.81 8.58 11.46
CA LEU A 146 -14.23 7.75 12.60
C LEU A 146 -13.20 7.77 13.73
N LYS A 147 -11.90 7.73 13.41
CA LYS A 147 -10.84 7.85 14.42
C LYS A 147 -10.91 9.21 15.13
N LYS A 148 -11.11 10.29 14.38
CA LYS A 148 -11.25 11.64 14.94
C LYS A 148 -12.48 11.73 15.84
N ASP A 149 -13.59 11.14 15.41
CA ASP A 149 -14.83 11.14 16.18
C ASP A 149 -14.71 10.34 17.48
N LEU A 150 -14.04 9.17 17.44
CA LEU A 150 -13.70 8.40 18.65
C LEU A 150 -12.81 9.17 19.62
N VAL A 151 -11.86 9.96 19.12
CA VAL A 151 -11.03 10.83 19.96
C VAL A 151 -11.89 11.91 20.62
N ASN A 152 -12.79 12.55 19.87
CA ASN A 152 -13.70 13.57 20.42
C ASN A 152 -14.64 12.98 21.47
N LEU A 153 -15.28 11.85 21.18
CA LEU A 153 -16.14 11.13 22.11
C LEU A 153 -15.39 10.71 23.38
N ARG A 154 -14.14 10.26 23.26
CA ARG A 154 -13.31 9.95 24.44
C ARG A 154 -13.06 11.19 25.29
N VAL A 155 -12.76 12.34 24.66
CA VAL A 155 -12.57 13.61 25.37
C VAL A 155 -13.86 14.06 26.06
N GLU A 156 -15.01 13.91 25.41
CA GLU A 156 -16.30 14.24 26.02
C GLU A 156 -16.65 13.31 27.20
N LEU A 157 -16.38 12.01 27.07
CA LEU A 157 -16.55 11.05 28.15
C LEU A 157 -15.66 11.36 29.36
N GLU A 158 -14.40 11.76 29.14
CA GLU A 158 -13.53 12.19 30.23
C GLU A 158 -14.03 13.48 30.89
N LYS A 159 -14.49 14.48 30.12
CA LYS A 159 -15.12 15.69 30.68
C LYS A 159 -16.37 15.38 31.50
N LEU A 160 -17.20 14.42 31.06
CA LEU A 160 -18.38 13.99 31.81
C LEU A 160 -18.00 13.21 33.08
N ARG A 161 -16.94 12.39 33.03
CA ARG A 161 -16.38 11.73 34.21
C ARG A 161 -15.87 12.75 35.23
N GLU A 162 -15.11 13.75 34.78
CA GLU A 162 -14.63 14.85 35.63
C GLU A 162 -15.79 15.61 36.29
N ARG A 163 -16.86 15.94 35.55
CA ARG A 163 -18.07 16.56 36.13
C ARG A 163 -18.75 15.66 37.17
N ARG A 164 -18.85 14.36 36.91
CA ARG A 164 -19.45 13.40 37.85
C ARG A 164 -18.64 13.27 39.15
N ILE A 165 -17.32 13.44 39.09
CA ILE A 165 -16.46 13.45 40.30
C ILE A 165 -16.70 14.72 41.12
N VAL A 166 -16.92 15.87 40.47
CA VAL A 166 -17.25 17.14 41.15
C VAL A 166 -18.65 17.10 41.78
N GLU A 167 -19.67 16.57 41.09
CA GLU A 167 -21.01 16.43 41.65
C GLU A 167 -21.09 15.44 42.82
N LYS A 168 -20.26 14.38 42.82
CA LYS A 168 -20.20 13.42 43.93
C LYS A 168 -19.39 13.94 45.13
N ALA A 169 -18.62 15.02 44.95
CA ALA A 169 -17.85 15.66 46.02
C ALA A 169 -18.66 16.70 46.81
N VAL A 170 -19.90 17.00 46.41
CA VAL A 170 -20.80 17.90 47.15
C VAL A 170 -21.88 17.08 47.89
N GLU A 171 -21.43 16.51 49.03
CA GLU A 171 -22.14 16.27 50.31
C GLU A 171 -23.37 15.30 50.42
N PRO A 172 -23.79 14.87 51.64
CA PRO A 172 -23.30 15.19 53.02
C PRO A 172 -23.02 13.93 53.90
N LEU A 173 -22.42 13.99 55.09
CA LEU A 173 -23.11 14.25 56.38
C LEU A 173 -22.07 14.37 57.52
N ASN A 174 -22.06 15.52 58.19
CA ASN A 174 -21.62 15.60 59.58
C ASN A 174 -22.59 14.79 60.46
N PRO A 175 -22.12 14.10 61.52
CA PRO A 175 -23.02 13.52 62.49
C PRO A 175 -23.69 14.65 63.26
N ILE A 176 -25.01 14.77 63.09
CA ILE A 176 -25.84 15.62 63.95
C ILE A 176 -25.92 14.91 65.30
N GLU A 177 -25.29 15.52 66.30
CA GLU A 177 -25.42 15.13 67.71
C GLU A 177 -26.90 15.10 68.11
N SER A 178 -27.28 14.05 68.82
CA SER A 178 -28.59 13.86 69.42
C SER A 178 -28.90 14.97 70.42
N GLN A 179 -29.53 16.05 69.94
CA GLN A 179 -30.15 17.04 70.81
C GLN A 179 -31.52 16.52 71.24
N THR A 180 -31.62 16.21 72.52
CA THR A 180 -32.88 16.05 73.26
C THR A 180 -33.80 17.24 72.99
N TYR A 181 -34.86 17.03 72.22
CA TYR A 181 -35.93 18.00 72.00
C TYR A 181 -36.80 18.11 73.26
N GLY A 182 -36.27 18.78 74.28
CA GLY A 182 -36.95 18.99 75.56
C GLY A 182 -37.70 20.31 75.69
N ASP A 183 -37.26 21.41 75.05
CA ASP A 183 -37.70 22.72 75.58
C ASP A 183 -37.94 23.86 74.59
N THR A 184 -37.93 23.63 73.27
CA THR A 184 -38.31 24.68 72.30
C THR A 184 -39.03 24.12 71.09
N LEU A 185 -40.20 23.49 71.30
CA LEU A 185 -41.14 23.31 70.20
C LEU A 185 -42.02 24.57 70.07
N PRO A 186 -42.12 25.17 68.87
CA PRO A 186 -43.05 26.25 68.58
C PRO A 186 -44.49 25.87 68.96
N SER A 187 -45.27 26.84 69.46
CA SER A 187 -46.61 26.62 70.03
C SER A 187 -47.58 25.86 69.12
N PHE A 188 -47.43 25.95 67.79
CA PHE A 188 -48.25 25.23 66.81
C PHE A 188 -48.05 23.70 66.79
N PHE A 189 -46.94 23.18 67.33
CA PHE A 189 -46.67 21.73 67.36
C PHE A 189 -47.14 21.05 68.65
N LYS A 190 -47.57 21.82 69.67
CA LYS A 190 -48.04 21.26 70.95
C LYS A 190 -49.38 20.54 70.83
N ASP A 191 -50.21 20.96 69.88
CA ASP A 191 -51.57 20.42 69.69
C ASP A 191 -51.66 19.41 68.54
N ASN A 192 -50.53 18.89 68.05
CA ASN A 192 -50.53 17.89 66.98
C ASN A 192 -50.69 16.47 67.56
N PRO A 193 -51.85 15.82 67.38
CA PRO A 193 -52.13 14.50 67.96
C PRO A 193 -51.27 13.37 67.35
N TRP A 194 -50.57 13.63 66.24
CA TRP A 194 -49.72 12.64 65.60
C TRP A 194 -48.30 12.61 66.13
N ILE A 195 -47.85 13.64 66.87
CA ILE A 195 -46.53 13.63 67.49
C ILE A 195 -46.42 12.51 68.52
N THR A 196 -47.42 12.32 69.39
CA THR A 196 -47.42 11.24 70.40
C THR A 196 -47.47 9.86 69.76
N VAL A 197 -48.22 9.70 68.67
CA VAL A 197 -48.31 8.42 67.93
C VAL A 197 -46.99 8.07 67.25
N LEU A 198 -46.29 9.06 66.68
CA LEU A 198 -45.01 8.87 66.02
C LEU A 198 -43.85 8.66 67.00
N SER A 199 -43.85 9.37 68.13
CA SER A 199 -42.87 9.18 69.20
C SER A 199 -42.93 7.76 69.79
N ASN A 200 -44.14 7.21 70.01
CA ASN A 200 -44.30 5.87 70.57
C ASN A 200 -43.92 4.77 69.57
N ARG A 201 -44.25 4.92 68.28
CA ARG A 201 -43.88 3.93 67.24
C ARG A 201 -42.37 3.79 67.01
N GLY A 202 -41.59 4.83 67.31
CA GLY A 202 -40.14 4.80 67.21
C GLY A 202 -39.46 4.10 68.40
N ALA A 203 -40.15 3.93 69.53
CA ALA A 203 -39.60 3.32 70.74
C ALA A 203 -39.80 1.79 70.80
N ASP A 204 -40.80 1.25 70.10
CA ASP A 204 -41.11 -0.19 70.09
C ASP A 204 -40.22 -1.03 69.14
N LEU A 205 -39.18 -0.41 68.54
CA LEU A 205 -38.25 -1.06 67.60
C LEU A 205 -36.81 -1.17 68.11
N THR A 206 -36.60 -1.08 69.43
CA THR A 206 -35.32 -1.39 70.10
C THR A 206 -35.47 -2.43 71.18
#